data_AF-A1UCV3-F1
#
_entry.id   AF-A1UCV3-F1
#
_cell.length_a   1.000
_cell.length_b   1.000
_cell.length_c   1.000
_cell.angle_alpha   90.00
_cell.angle_beta   90.00
_cell.angle_gamma   90.00
#
_symmetry.space_group_name_H-M   'P 1'
#
loop_
_entity.id
_entity.type
_entity.pdbx_description
1 polymer ?
#
loop_
_entity_poly.entity_id
_entity_poly.type
_entity_poly.pdbx_seq_one_letter_code
_entity_poly.pdbx_strand_id
1 'polypeptide(L)'
;MCGRGGDEKLAEGECGCGGGQLGPDGFSVPVMTAAGTSKLEARRRAMEANRRANEARAARDKANIKDAAEFMYEVGKIAEVESWQKERLTQLREQVEAEAAKKVATHRAKAGAAVARMQDRGETLTTMADKTEVGIGIVRTMLRHAPKDEKTTPSDGSHALGVGGVTTDPPPGRSDGEPDNPQAASGR
;
A
#
# COMPACT_ATOMS: atom_id res chain seq x y z
N MET A 1 16.78 38.61 3.23
CA MET A 1 16.06 39.49 2.28
C MET A 1 14.57 39.37 2.56
N CYS A 2 13.94 40.51 2.87
CA CYS A 2 12.49 40.83 2.92
C CYS A 2 11.58 39.93 3.80
N GLY A 3 10.79 40.41 4.75
CA GLY A 3 10.41 41.77 5.16
C GLY A 3 9.16 41.66 6.07
N ARG A 4 9.10 42.51 7.09
CA ARG A 4 8.06 42.63 8.13
C ARG A 4 6.66 42.97 7.62
N GLY A 5 5.65 42.63 8.43
CA GLY A 5 4.38 43.35 8.55
C GLY A 5 3.23 42.40 8.88
N GLY A 6 2.45 42.55 9.94
CA GLY A 6 2.38 43.55 10.99
C GLY A 6 1.19 43.16 11.86
N ASP A 7 1.30 43.41 13.17
CA ASP A 7 0.21 43.32 14.12
C ASP A 7 -1.01 44.12 13.64
N GLU A 8 -2.10 43.44 13.26
CA GLU A 8 -3.38 44.11 13.11
C GLU A 8 -4.14 43.99 14.42
N LYS A 9 -4.09 45.11 15.14
CA LYS A 9 -4.68 45.35 16.44
C LYS A 9 -6.15 44.93 16.45
N LEU A 10 -6.49 44.17 17.49
CA LEU A 10 -7.82 44.18 18.10
C LEU A 10 -8.12 45.62 18.53
N ALA A 11 -8.75 46.38 17.66
CA ALA A 11 -9.30 47.69 17.98
C ALA A 11 -10.67 47.48 18.62
N GLU A 12 -10.70 47.76 19.91
CA GLU A 12 -11.84 47.91 20.78
C GLU A 12 -12.90 48.80 20.12
N GLY A 13 -14.01 48.20 19.70
CA GLY A 13 -15.23 48.93 19.37
C GLY A 13 -15.97 49.25 20.67
N GLU A 14 -15.44 50.20 21.44
CA GLU A 14 -16.06 50.76 22.62
C GLU A 14 -17.45 51.30 22.24
N CYS A 15 -18.50 50.59 22.66
CA CYS A 15 -19.88 51.05 22.56
C CYS A 15 -20.06 52.22 23.53
N GLY A 16 -19.71 53.43 23.09
CA GLY A 16 -19.97 54.67 23.80
C GLY A 16 -21.47 54.94 23.94
N CYS A 17 -22.06 54.49 25.05
CA CYS A 17 -23.35 54.98 25.52
C CYS A 17 -23.14 56.36 26.17
N GLY A 18 -23.09 57.41 25.35
CA GLY A 18 -23.06 58.79 25.82
C GLY A 18 -24.36 59.15 26.54
N GLY A 19 -24.36 59.05 27.86
CA GLY A 19 -25.40 59.59 28.74
C GLY A 19 -25.24 61.10 28.87
N GLY A 20 -26.03 61.87 28.11
CA GLY A 20 -26.13 63.32 28.26
C GLY A 20 -26.96 63.69 29.50
N GLN A 21 -26.37 64.49 30.39
CA GLN A 21 -27.03 65.07 31.56
C GLN A 21 -27.80 66.36 31.21
N LEU A 22 -28.95 66.48 31.88
CA LEU A 22 -29.90 67.58 32.12
C LEU A 22 -29.48 69.02 31.76
N GLY A 23 -30.35 69.69 31.00
CA GLY A 23 -30.55 71.15 31.01
C GLY A 23 -32.02 71.48 31.36
N PRO A 24 -32.32 72.55 32.12
CA PRO A 24 -33.67 72.85 32.57
C PRO A 24 -34.33 73.85 31.62
N ASP A 25 -34.95 73.36 30.55
CA ASP A 25 -35.88 74.18 29.75
C ASP A 25 -37.00 73.30 29.22
N GLY A 26 -38.23 73.74 29.47
CA GLY A 26 -39.49 73.01 29.26
C GLY A 26 -39.82 72.70 27.80
N PHE A 27 -39.13 71.71 27.22
CA PHE A 27 -39.63 70.99 26.06
C PHE A 27 -40.38 69.75 26.53
N SER A 28 -41.71 69.80 26.38
CA SER A 28 -42.53 68.59 26.48
C SER A 28 -42.06 67.64 25.38
N VAL A 29 -41.26 66.64 25.73
CA VAL A 29 -40.86 65.58 24.80
C VAL A 29 -42.14 64.79 24.52
N PRO A 30 -42.68 64.81 23.29
CA PRO A 30 -43.79 63.93 22.99
C PRO A 30 -43.27 62.50 23.17
N VAL A 31 -43.95 61.73 24.01
CA VAL A 31 -43.66 60.31 24.18
C VAL A 31 -43.91 59.65 22.81
N MET A 32 -42.84 59.54 22.02
CA MET A 32 -42.86 58.96 20.67
C MET A 32 -42.94 57.45 20.81
N THR A 33 -44.11 56.94 21.16
CA THR A 33 -44.41 55.51 21.23
C THR A 33 -44.32 54.82 19.86
N ALA A 34 -44.27 55.58 18.76
CA ALA A 34 -44.19 55.05 17.40
C ALA A 34 -42.76 54.80 16.87
N ALA A 35 -41.81 55.72 17.05
CA ALA A 35 -40.45 55.59 16.46
C ALA A 35 -39.59 54.48 17.13
N GLY A 36 -39.83 54.21 18.42
CA GLY A 36 -39.14 53.13 19.15
C GLY A 36 -39.52 51.72 18.67
N THR A 37 -40.75 51.54 18.19
CA THR A 37 -41.22 50.23 17.69
C THR A 37 -40.58 49.86 16.36
N SER A 38 -40.42 50.81 15.43
CA SER A 38 -39.78 50.59 14.12
C SER A 38 -38.30 50.15 14.25
N LYS A 39 -37.54 50.80 15.14
CA LYS A 39 -36.14 50.42 15.43
C LYS A 39 -36.03 49.04 16.09
N LEU A 40 -36.94 48.72 17.02
CA LEU A 40 -36.98 47.42 17.67
C LEU A 40 -37.38 46.30 16.69
N GLU A 41 -38.33 46.56 15.80
CA GLU A 41 -38.71 45.62 14.74
C GLU A 41 -37.56 45.40 13.75
N ALA A 42 -36.85 46.45 13.34
CA ALA A 42 -35.69 46.32 12.47
C ALA A 42 -34.59 45.46 13.11
N ARG A 43 -34.33 45.67 14.41
CA ARG A 43 -33.40 44.83 15.20
C ARG A 43 -33.87 43.38 15.29
N ARG A 44 -35.16 43.16 15.54
CA ARG A 44 -35.74 41.81 15.58
C ARG A 44 -35.60 41.09 14.25
N ARG A 45 -35.92 41.75 13.13
CA ARG A 45 -35.75 41.20 11.77
C ARG A 45 -34.29 40.87 11.47
N ALA A 46 -33.36 41.74 11.86
CA ALA A 46 -31.92 41.49 11.71
C ALA A 46 -31.45 40.27 12.52
N MET A 47 -31.90 40.13 13.77
CA MET A 47 -31.57 38.99 14.62
C MET A 47 -32.17 37.69 14.09
N GLU A 48 -33.41 37.71 13.61
CA GLU A 48 -34.07 36.55 12.98
C GLU A 48 -33.41 36.17 11.65
N ALA A 49 -32.93 37.13 10.86
CA ALA A 49 -32.14 36.88 9.67
C ALA A 49 -30.80 36.24 10.00
N ASN A 50 -30.08 36.76 11.01
CA ASN A 50 -28.84 36.19 11.50
C ASN A 50 -29.03 34.78 12.06
N ARG A 51 -30.10 34.54 12.82
CA ARG A 51 -30.45 33.22 13.33
C ARG A 51 -30.66 32.22 12.19
N ARG A 52 -31.46 32.57 11.18
CA ARG A 52 -31.68 31.71 10.00
C ARG A 52 -30.38 31.44 9.24
N ALA A 53 -29.54 32.46 9.06
CA ALA A 53 -28.23 32.30 8.41
C ALA A 53 -27.26 31.42 9.23
N ASN A 54 -27.36 31.45 10.56
CA ASN A 54 -26.58 30.60 11.45
C ASN A 54 -27.08 29.15 11.44
N GLU A 55 -28.40 28.95 11.49
CA GLU A 55 -29.02 27.62 11.36
C GLU A 55 -28.67 26.97 10.01
N ALA A 56 -28.68 27.73 8.92
CA ALA A 56 -28.27 27.25 7.60
C ALA A 56 -26.77 26.94 7.49
N ARG A 57 -25.91 27.62 8.26
CA ARG A 57 -24.48 27.27 8.37
C ARG A 57 -24.31 25.97 9.16
N ALA A 58 -24.90 25.89 10.35
CA ALA A 58 -24.82 24.71 11.20
C ALA A 58 -25.36 23.44 10.52
N ALA A 59 -26.44 23.54 9.74
CA ALA A 59 -26.98 22.42 8.97
C ALA A 59 -25.99 21.92 7.90
N ARG A 60 -25.33 22.85 7.18
CA ARG A 60 -24.30 22.50 6.18
C ARG A 60 -23.06 21.91 6.85
N ASP A 61 -22.59 22.50 7.93
CA ASP A 61 -21.40 22.01 8.64
C ASP A 61 -21.63 20.60 9.17
N LYS A 62 -22.83 20.31 9.71
CA LYS A 62 -23.19 18.96 10.14
C LYS A 62 -23.21 17.95 8.98
N ALA A 63 -23.77 18.32 7.83
CA ALA A 63 -23.76 17.47 6.64
C ALA A 63 -22.33 17.24 6.14
N ASN A 64 -21.54 18.31 6.02
CA ASN A 64 -20.16 18.27 5.57
C ASN A 64 -19.27 17.42 6.49
N ILE A 65 -19.48 17.41 7.81
CA ILE A 65 -18.71 16.56 8.72
C ILE A 65 -18.92 15.07 8.39
N LYS A 66 -20.16 14.67 8.13
CA LYS A 66 -20.48 13.29 7.77
C LYS A 66 -19.82 12.91 6.44
N ASP A 67 -20.02 13.75 5.43
CA ASP A 67 -19.50 13.49 4.08
C ASP A 67 -17.96 13.54 4.06
N ALA A 68 -17.34 14.40 4.87
CA ALA A 68 -15.89 14.46 5.01
C ALA A 68 -15.31 13.18 5.63
N ALA A 69 -16.00 12.58 6.62
CA ALA A 69 -15.58 11.32 7.20
C ALA A 69 -15.66 10.18 6.19
N GLU A 70 -16.74 10.11 5.41
CA GLU A 70 -16.91 9.14 4.33
C GLU A 70 -15.85 9.32 3.24
N PHE A 71 -15.62 10.56 2.80
CA PHE A 71 -14.57 10.89 1.84
C PHE A 71 -13.18 10.45 2.31
N MET A 72 -12.81 10.76 3.55
CA MET A 72 -11.50 10.37 4.10
C MET A 72 -11.34 8.85 4.20
N TYR A 73 -12.41 8.14 4.55
CA TYR A 73 -12.41 6.68 4.58
C TYR A 73 -12.19 6.08 3.19
N GLU A 74 -12.94 6.54 2.18
CA GLU A 74 -12.82 6.03 0.82
C GLU A 74 -11.47 6.38 0.18
N VAL A 75 -10.93 7.58 0.42
CA VAL A 75 -9.55 7.92 0.01
C VAL A 75 -8.53 6.99 0.66
N GLY A 76 -8.71 6.64 1.93
CA GLY A 76 -7.89 5.63 2.61
C GLY A 76 -7.95 4.27 1.94
N LYS A 77 -9.16 3.81 1.56
CA LYS A 77 -9.35 2.53 0.86
C LYS A 77 -8.72 2.51 -0.53
N ILE A 78 -8.80 3.62 -1.25
CA ILE A 78 -8.10 3.75 -2.54
C ILE A 78 -6.59 3.61 -2.34
N ALA A 79 -6.02 4.28 -1.35
CA ALA A 79 -4.59 4.17 -1.06
C ALA A 79 -4.17 2.74 -0.67
N GLU A 80 -4.99 2.02 0.10
CA GLU A 80 -4.78 0.60 0.42
C GLU A 80 -4.79 -0.28 -0.85
N VAL A 81 -5.71 -0.04 -1.78
CA VAL A 81 -5.77 -0.77 -3.06
C VAL A 81 -4.54 -0.48 -3.91
N GLU A 82 -4.09 0.77 -3.97
CA GLU A 82 -2.89 1.14 -4.70
C GLU A 82 -1.62 0.50 -4.11
N SER A 83 -1.49 0.44 -2.78
CA SER A 83 -0.36 -0.26 -2.15
C SER A 83 -0.42 -1.76 -2.44
N TRP A 84 -1.59 -2.38 -2.29
CA TRP A 84 -1.80 -3.78 -2.62
C TRP A 84 -1.43 -4.08 -4.09
N GLN A 85 -1.85 -3.24 -5.03
CA GLN A 85 -1.53 -3.41 -6.45
C GLN A 85 -0.03 -3.34 -6.71
N LYS A 86 0.67 -2.37 -6.11
CA LYS A 86 2.13 -2.21 -6.26
C LYS A 86 2.89 -3.43 -5.71
N GLU A 87 2.51 -3.90 -4.54
CA GLU A 87 3.08 -5.11 -3.93
C GLU A 87 2.84 -6.33 -4.82
N ARG A 88 1.60 -6.49 -5.32
CA ARG A 88 1.24 -7.62 -6.16
C ARG A 88 2.00 -7.64 -7.48
N LEU A 89 2.20 -6.48 -8.11
CA LEU A 89 2.98 -6.37 -9.34
C LEU A 89 4.46 -6.66 -9.10
N THR A 90 5.02 -6.22 -7.97
CA THR A 90 6.41 -6.52 -7.60
C THR A 90 6.60 -8.02 -7.41
N GLN A 91 5.73 -8.66 -6.63
CA GLN A 91 5.75 -10.11 -6.43
C GLN A 91 5.62 -10.88 -7.75
N LEU A 92 4.73 -10.47 -8.64
CA LEU A 92 4.54 -11.12 -9.94
C LEU A 92 5.77 -10.95 -10.82
N ARG A 93 6.36 -9.76 -10.83
CA ARG A 93 7.57 -9.48 -11.58
C ARG A 93 8.73 -10.36 -11.13
N GLU A 94 8.96 -10.47 -9.83
CA GLU A 94 10.01 -11.34 -9.27
C GLU A 94 9.80 -12.80 -9.65
N GLN A 95 8.56 -13.30 -9.60
CA GLN A 95 8.22 -14.66 -10.02
C GLN A 95 8.50 -14.88 -11.51
N VAL A 96 8.05 -13.98 -12.37
CA VAL A 96 8.26 -14.07 -13.82
C VAL A 96 9.73 -13.97 -14.17
N GLU A 97 10.48 -13.05 -13.54
CA GLU A 97 11.92 -12.92 -13.75
C GLU A 97 12.67 -14.19 -13.31
N ALA A 98 12.30 -14.79 -12.17
CA ALA A 98 12.88 -16.04 -11.71
C ALA A 98 12.58 -17.20 -12.67
N GLU A 99 11.34 -17.32 -13.16
CA GLU A 99 10.98 -18.34 -14.15
C GLU A 99 11.69 -18.13 -15.49
N ALA A 100 11.76 -16.89 -15.96
CA ALA A 100 12.48 -16.54 -17.18
C ALA A 100 13.97 -16.89 -17.04
N ALA A 101 14.59 -16.54 -15.91
CA ALA A 101 15.98 -16.88 -15.63
C ALA A 101 16.22 -18.39 -15.65
N LYS A 102 15.32 -19.20 -15.04
CA LYS A 102 15.38 -20.67 -15.09
C LYS A 102 15.31 -21.18 -16.53
N LYS A 103 14.31 -20.73 -17.31
CA LYS A 103 14.15 -21.14 -18.73
C LYS A 103 15.39 -20.79 -19.55
N VAL A 104 15.88 -19.56 -19.42
CA VAL A 104 17.08 -19.09 -20.10
C VAL A 104 18.30 -19.92 -19.69
N ALA A 105 18.48 -20.23 -18.41
CA ALA A 105 19.57 -21.09 -17.94
C ALA A 105 19.49 -22.49 -18.57
N THR A 106 18.31 -23.10 -18.63
CA THR A 106 18.10 -24.38 -19.33
C THR A 106 18.48 -24.30 -20.80
N HIS A 107 18.08 -23.25 -21.52
CA HIS A 107 18.45 -23.07 -22.92
C HIS A 107 19.95 -22.86 -23.11
N ARG A 108 20.60 -22.06 -22.24
CA ARG A 108 22.05 -21.87 -22.25
C ARG A 108 22.80 -23.18 -22.02
N ALA A 109 22.33 -24.02 -21.09
CA ALA A 109 22.93 -25.32 -20.84
C ALA A 109 22.79 -26.26 -22.05
N LYS A 110 21.61 -26.32 -22.67
CA LYS A 110 21.37 -27.09 -23.90
C LYS A 110 22.25 -26.61 -25.06
N ALA A 111 22.37 -25.29 -25.24
CA ALA A 111 23.22 -24.69 -26.26
C ALA A 111 24.70 -25.00 -26.00
N GLY A 112 25.17 -24.85 -24.76
CA GLY A 112 26.53 -25.21 -24.36
C GLY A 112 26.84 -26.68 -24.61
N ALA A 113 25.94 -27.59 -24.22
CA ALA A 113 26.08 -29.01 -24.51
C ALA A 113 26.16 -29.30 -26.01
N ALA A 114 25.39 -28.60 -26.84
CA ALA A 114 25.47 -28.75 -28.30
C ALA A 114 26.83 -28.29 -28.85
N VAL A 115 27.37 -27.17 -28.34
CA VAL A 115 28.70 -26.67 -28.71
C VAL A 115 29.80 -27.63 -28.27
N ALA A 116 29.73 -28.18 -27.06
CA ALA A 116 30.67 -29.20 -26.58
C ALA A 116 30.67 -30.42 -27.51
N ARG A 117 29.48 -30.97 -27.83
CA ARG A 117 29.37 -32.09 -28.77
C ARG A 117 29.93 -31.77 -30.17
N MET A 118 29.84 -30.50 -30.63
CA MET A 118 30.46 -30.09 -31.89
C MET A 118 32.00 -30.09 -31.80
N GLN A 119 32.56 -29.62 -30.67
CA GLN A 119 34.01 -29.70 -30.42
C GLN A 119 34.51 -31.13 -30.34
N ASP A 120 33.76 -32.04 -29.70
CA ASP A 120 34.12 -33.46 -29.61
C ASP A 120 34.19 -34.13 -30.98
N ARG A 121 33.46 -33.60 -31.98
CA ARG A 121 33.54 -34.02 -33.39
C ARG A 121 34.66 -33.34 -34.18
N GLY A 122 35.50 -32.52 -33.55
CA GLY A 122 36.63 -31.82 -34.17
C GLY A 122 36.28 -30.47 -34.79
N GLU A 123 35.08 -29.94 -34.57
CA GLU A 123 34.70 -28.63 -35.10
C GLU A 123 35.35 -27.48 -34.29
N THR A 124 35.82 -26.45 -34.99
CA THR A 124 36.41 -25.27 -34.31
C THR A 124 35.34 -24.21 -33.99
N LEU A 125 35.58 -23.39 -32.96
CA LEU A 125 34.64 -22.32 -32.57
C LEU A 125 34.42 -21.28 -33.68
N THR A 126 35.43 -21.01 -34.50
CA THR A 126 35.34 -20.13 -35.67
C THR A 126 34.40 -20.73 -36.71
N THR A 127 34.60 -21.99 -37.08
CA THR A 127 33.75 -22.63 -38.09
C THR A 127 32.31 -22.80 -37.61
N MET A 128 32.07 -23.06 -36.32
CA MET A 128 30.72 -23.06 -35.75
C MET A 128 30.04 -21.69 -35.85
N ALA A 129 30.77 -20.62 -35.56
CA ALA A 129 30.27 -19.26 -35.68
C ALA A 129 29.87 -18.93 -37.12
N ASP A 130 30.74 -19.28 -38.08
CA ASP A 130 30.48 -19.06 -39.51
C ASP A 130 29.27 -19.87 -39.99
N LYS A 131 29.13 -21.14 -39.56
CA LYS A 131 28.00 -22.01 -39.95
C LYS A 131 26.65 -21.63 -39.33
N THR A 132 26.67 -21.03 -38.15
CA THR A 132 25.44 -20.65 -37.42
C THR A 132 25.07 -19.19 -37.59
N GLU A 133 25.92 -18.40 -38.26
CA GLU A 133 25.83 -16.93 -38.35
C GLU A 133 25.76 -16.25 -36.98
N VAL A 134 26.26 -16.93 -35.94
CA VAL A 134 26.31 -16.42 -34.57
C VAL A 134 27.75 -16.04 -34.25
N GLY A 135 27.97 -14.82 -33.75
CA GLY A 135 29.32 -14.35 -33.44
C GLY A 135 30.10 -15.27 -32.48
N ILE A 136 31.41 -15.43 -32.71
CA ILE A 136 32.29 -16.33 -31.95
C ILE A 136 32.24 -16.10 -30.43
N GLY A 137 32.02 -14.86 -29.99
CA GLY A 137 31.87 -14.51 -28.58
C GLY A 137 30.65 -15.15 -27.93
N ILE A 138 29.54 -15.29 -28.65
CA ILE A 138 28.32 -15.95 -28.18
C ILE A 138 28.54 -17.45 -28.11
N VAL A 139 29.14 -18.06 -29.14
CA VAL A 139 29.48 -19.50 -29.14
C VAL A 139 30.37 -19.85 -27.94
N ARG A 140 31.43 -19.05 -27.70
CA ARG A 140 32.30 -19.20 -26.53
C ARG A 140 31.55 -19.03 -25.21
N THR A 141 30.59 -18.11 -25.15
CA THR A 141 29.80 -17.86 -23.95
C THR A 141 28.82 -19.00 -23.68
N MET A 142 28.19 -19.57 -24.71
CA MET A 142 27.33 -20.75 -24.55
C MET A 142 28.14 -21.97 -24.12
N LEU A 143 29.35 -22.17 -24.67
CA LEU A 143 30.23 -23.26 -24.25
C LEU A 143 30.56 -23.22 -22.75
N ARG A 144 30.67 -22.04 -22.13
CA ARG A 144 30.86 -21.92 -20.67
C ARG A 144 29.71 -22.51 -19.85
N HIS A 145 28.52 -22.61 -20.43
CA HIS A 145 27.34 -23.21 -19.81
C HIS A 145 27.18 -24.69 -20.17
N ALA A 146 28.12 -25.29 -20.91
CA ALA A 146 28.08 -26.73 -21.14
C ALA A 146 28.10 -27.48 -19.80
N PRO A 147 27.24 -28.49 -19.62
CA PRO A 147 27.31 -29.35 -18.46
C PRO A 147 28.69 -30.00 -18.45
N LYS A 148 29.39 -29.85 -17.33
CA LYS A 148 30.64 -30.57 -17.11
C LYS A 148 30.23 -32.01 -16.82
N ASP A 149 30.77 -32.96 -17.58
CA ASP A 149 30.63 -34.36 -17.22
C ASP A 149 31.31 -34.55 -15.87
N GLU A 150 30.51 -34.57 -14.81
CA GLU A 150 30.87 -35.22 -13.55
C GLU A 150 31.14 -36.67 -13.94
N LYS A 151 32.42 -36.98 -14.21
CA LYS A 151 32.91 -38.33 -14.40
C LYS A 151 32.31 -39.17 -13.29
N THR A 152 31.35 -40.04 -13.63
CA THR A 152 30.90 -41.11 -12.76
C THR A 152 32.14 -41.89 -12.37
N THR A 153 32.66 -41.66 -11.18
CA THR A 153 33.61 -42.57 -10.56
C THR A 153 32.90 -43.91 -10.44
N PRO A 154 33.46 -45.01 -10.97
CA PRO A 154 32.94 -46.33 -10.68
C PRO A 154 33.08 -46.52 -9.17
N SER A 155 31.96 -46.60 -8.45
CA SER A 155 31.95 -47.10 -7.08
C SER A 155 32.24 -48.59 -7.16
N ASP A 156 33.53 -48.93 -7.19
CA ASP A 156 34.01 -50.30 -7.11
C ASP A 156 33.71 -50.89 -5.74
N GLY A 157 33.38 -52.18 -5.74
CA GLY A 157 32.58 -52.85 -4.73
C GLY A 157 33.22 -53.04 -3.35
N SER A 158 32.35 -53.30 -2.37
CA SER A 158 32.38 -54.51 -1.50
C SER A 158 31.54 -54.27 -0.25
N HIS A 159 30.34 -54.86 -0.20
CA HIS A 159 29.81 -55.34 1.09
C HIS A 159 29.19 -56.71 0.84
N ALA A 160 30.01 -57.71 1.17
CA ALA A 160 29.64 -59.11 1.18
C ALA A 160 28.62 -59.40 2.29
N LEU A 161 27.73 -60.33 1.97
CA LEU A 161 26.70 -60.89 2.83
C LEU A 161 27.34 -61.62 4.03
N GLY A 162 26.84 -61.34 5.23
CA GLY A 162 27.10 -62.09 6.46
C GLY A 162 25.78 -62.32 7.19
N VAL A 163 25.29 -63.54 7.11
CA VAL A 163 24.04 -64.06 7.67
C VAL A 163 24.24 -64.60 9.10
N GLY A 164 23.20 -64.47 9.94
CA GLY A 164 23.00 -65.22 11.21
C GLY A 164 22.87 -64.31 12.43
N GLY A 165 21.67 -64.00 12.93
CA GLY A 165 20.85 -64.81 13.85
C GLY A 165 21.00 -64.21 15.28
N VAL A 166 20.04 -64.06 16.19
CA VAL A 166 18.68 -64.55 16.40
C VAL A 166 18.13 -63.81 17.66
N THR A 167 16.79 -63.69 17.78
CA THR A 167 15.96 -63.36 18.98
C THR A 167 16.13 -61.96 19.62
N THR A 168 15.09 -61.18 19.93
CA THR A 168 13.79 -61.53 20.54
C THR A 168 12.83 -60.33 20.38
N ASP A 169 11.54 -60.60 20.18
CA ASP A 169 10.40 -59.65 20.20
C ASP A 169 9.44 -60.14 21.33
N PRO A 170 8.34 -59.46 21.76
CA PRO A 170 7.81 -58.09 21.57
C PRO A 170 7.19 -57.52 22.91
N PRO A 171 6.04 -56.78 22.96
CA PRO A 171 5.73 -55.33 22.82
C PRO A 171 4.96 -54.81 24.10
N PRO A 172 4.02 -53.82 24.15
CA PRO A 172 3.43 -52.90 23.14
C PRO A 172 3.21 -51.43 23.59
N GLY A 173 2.75 -50.56 22.66
CA GLY A 173 2.03 -49.36 23.08
C GLY A 173 1.81 -48.23 22.06
N ARG A 174 0.73 -48.37 21.27
CA ARG A 174 -0.21 -47.31 20.85
C ARG A 174 0.25 -46.25 19.83
N SER A 175 -0.24 -46.47 18.61
CA SER A 175 -0.74 -45.45 17.68
C SER A 175 -1.94 -44.70 18.28
N ASP A 176 -2.04 -43.41 17.97
CA ASP A 176 -3.25 -42.57 17.71
C ASP A 176 -2.67 -41.15 17.51
N GLY A 177 -2.87 -40.40 16.43
CA GLY A 177 -4.13 -40.07 15.77
C GLY A 177 -4.40 -38.57 15.98
N GLU A 178 -4.21 -37.78 14.93
CA GLU A 178 -4.98 -36.57 14.54
C GLU A 178 -5.41 -35.53 15.62
N PRO A 179 -4.92 -34.27 15.58
CA PRO A 179 -5.59 -33.17 16.25
C PRO A 179 -6.64 -32.51 15.34
N ASP A 180 -7.91 -32.86 15.56
CA ASP A 180 -9.06 -32.15 15.01
C ASP A 180 -9.37 -30.86 15.79
N ASN A 181 -9.69 -29.84 15.01
CA ASN A 181 -9.98 -28.45 15.36
C ASN A 181 -11.42 -28.28 15.90
N PRO A 182 -11.66 -27.68 17.09
CA PRO A 182 -13.01 -27.41 17.56
C PRO A 182 -13.53 -26.04 17.10
N GLN A 183 -14.42 -26.05 16.10
CA GLN A 183 -15.30 -24.92 15.76
C GLN A 183 -16.70 -25.13 16.35
N ALA A 184 -17.21 -24.06 16.98
CA ALA A 184 -18.60 -23.71 17.24
C ALA A 184 -19.42 -24.54 18.26
N ALA A 185 -19.70 -23.91 19.41
CA ALA A 185 -20.99 -24.05 20.09
C ALA A 185 -21.46 -22.69 20.62
N SER A 186 -22.56 -22.24 20.04
CA SER A 186 -23.40 -21.12 20.46
C SER A 186 -24.12 -21.47 21.77
N GLY A 187 -24.25 -20.50 22.69
CA GLY A 187 -25.33 -20.49 23.68
C GLY A 187 -24.95 -20.11 25.11
N ARG A 188 -25.10 -18.83 25.47
CA ARG A 188 -26.13 -18.31 26.39
C ARG A 188 -25.94 -16.82 26.64
#